data_AF-A0A2G3L724-F1
#
_entry.id   AF-A0A2G3L724-F1
#
_cell.length_a   1.000
_cell.length_b   1.000
_cell.length_c   1.000
_cell.angle_alpha   90.00
_cell.angle_beta   90.00
_cell.angle_gamma   90.00
#
_symmetry.space_group_name_H-M   'P 1'
#
loop_
_entity.id
_entity.type
_entity.pdbx_description
1 polymer ?
#
loop_
_entity_poly.entity_id
_entity_poly.type
_entity_poly.pdbx_seq_one_letter_code
_entity_poly.pdbx_strand_id
1 'polypeptide(L)'
;MVGSTAALLTGCGGGGGGGSAQQLAGDSGSTSPLAAYLGTWQSACDNHDRQLLVIALKSDGSGSLELTPTGETYFKADCTGPVVATDGMSAKITGKPDGTADMPIKLAENAAATNLRVDKVTSSVPAYTFQRSGATVQYVLRDGKQQWCVNVDNGESCMWDEGMLPAPSIPGGLSLHGNDLYSVVLDPKKGVYVLDVHYVKK
;
A
#
# COMPACT_ATOMS: atom_id res chain seq x y z
N MET A 1 -59.74 -35.74 -35.26
CA MET A 1 -58.93 -35.81 -36.48
C MET A 1 -57.56 -35.27 -36.16
N VAL A 2 -56.51 -36.06 -36.42
CA VAL A 2 -55.09 -35.69 -36.71
C VAL A 2 -54.42 -34.74 -35.70
N GLY A 3 -53.29 -35.03 -35.05
CA GLY A 3 -52.27 -36.07 -35.17
C GLY A 3 -51.12 -35.69 -34.21
N SER A 4 -50.40 -36.71 -33.75
CA SER A 4 -49.21 -36.61 -32.89
C SER A 4 -48.03 -35.88 -33.54
N THR A 5 -47.17 -35.26 -32.72
CA THR A 5 -45.72 -35.53 -32.75
C THR A 5 -45.06 -35.16 -31.41
N ALA A 6 -44.32 -36.14 -30.87
CA ALA A 6 -43.31 -36.00 -29.84
C ALA A 6 -41.91 -35.86 -30.50
N ALA A 7 -40.90 -35.62 -29.65
CA ALA A 7 -39.46 -35.86 -29.86
C ALA A 7 -38.70 -34.90 -30.82
N LEU A 8 -37.41 -34.57 -30.70
CA LEU A 8 -36.30 -34.80 -29.75
C LEU A 8 -35.13 -33.92 -30.26
N LEU A 9 -34.24 -33.50 -29.34
CA LEU A 9 -32.76 -33.44 -29.43
C LEU A 9 -32.01 -32.65 -30.56
N THR A 10 -31.00 -31.93 -30.07
CA THR A 10 -29.61 -31.78 -30.58
C THR A 10 -29.33 -30.98 -31.86
N GLY A 11 -28.66 -29.82 -31.66
CA GLY A 11 -27.25 -29.64 -32.05
C GLY A 11 -26.95 -29.03 -33.42
N CYS A 12 -26.39 -27.81 -33.42
CA CYS A 12 -25.36 -27.28 -34.35
C CYS A 12 -25.06 -25.84 -33.86
N GLY A 13 -23.86 -25.33 -33.59
CA GLY A 13 -22.51 -25.65 -34.03
C GLY A 13 -21.78 -24.31 -34.31
N GLY A 14 -20.53 -24.17 -33.86
CA GLY A 14 -19.59 -23.10 -34.27
C GLY A 14 -19.30 -22.05 -33.18
N GLY A 15 -18.06 -21.67 -32.87
CA GLY A 15 -16.76 -21.99 -33.44
C GLY A 15 -15.67 -21.34 -32.56
N GLY A 16 -14.50 -21.98 -32.49
CA GLY A 16 -13.42 -21.61 -31.59
C GLY A 16 -12.72 -20.28 -31.91
N GLY A 17 -12.05 -19.75 -30.89
CA GLY A 17 -11.09 -18.67 -31.00
C GLY A 17 -10.31 -18.58 -29.70
N GLY A 18 -9.05 -19.01 -29.74
CA GLY A 18 -8.16 -18.99 -28.59
C GLY A 18 -7.98 -17.58 -28.04
N GLY A 19 -8.18 -17.46 -26.74
CA GLY A 19 -7.80 -16.30 -25.95
C GLY A 19 -7.65 -16.82 -24.52
N SER A 20 -6.43 -16.79 -24.02
CA SER A 20 -6.07 -17.14 -22.66
C SER A 20 -7.10 -16.57 -21.69
N ALA A 21 -7.75 -17.42 -20.91
CA ALA A 21 -8.66 -16.99 -19.85
C ALA A 21 -7.87 -16.16 -18.83
N GLN A 22 -7.89 -14.83 -18.96
CA GLN A 22 -7.76 -13.96 -17.80
C GLN A 22 -9.12 -13.98 -17.13
N GLN A 23 -9.27 -14.94 -16.23
CA GLN A 23 -10.28 -14.93 -15.20
C GLN A 23 -10.05 -13.67 -14.36
N LEU A 24 -10.71 -12.58 -14.75
CA LEU A 24 -10.81 -11.37 -13.94
C LEU A 24 -11.53 -11.79 -12.65
N ALA A 25 -10.84 -11.70 -11.53
CA ALA A 25 -11.43 -11.88 -10.22
C ALA A 25 -12.58 -10.87 -10.07
N GLY A 26 -13.80 -11.39 -10.04
CA GLY A 26 -15.01 -10.57 -10.00
C GLY A 26 -16.26 -11.39 -10.29
N ASP A 27 -16.41 -12.54 -9.63
CA ASP A 27 -17.68 -13.26 -9.61
C ASP A 27 -18.23 -13.31 -8.18
N SER A 28 -19.22 -12.45 -7.94
CA SER A 28 -20.36 -12.62 -7.05
C SER A 28 -20.14 -13.16 -5.62
N GLY A 29 -19.77 -12.27 -4.69
CA GLY A 29 -19.87 -12.51 -3.25
C GLY A 29 -19.21 -11.44 -2.37
N SER A 30 -19.80 -10.25 -2.27
CA SER A 30 -19.49 -9.14 -1.32
C SER A 30 -18.09 -9.05 -0.68
N THR A 31 -17.01 -9.28 -1.42
CA THR A 31 -15.65 -8.93 -0.99
C THR A 31 -15.40 -7.49 -1.40
N SER A 32 -15.08 -6.62 -0.44
CA SER A 32 -14.68 -5.23 -0.72
C SER A 32 -13.69 -5.20 -1.90
N PRO A 33 -13.81 -4.28 -2.88
CA PRO A 33 -12.84 -4.15 -3.97
C PRO A 33 -11.42 -3.96 -3.44
N LEU A 34 -11.27 -3.46 -2.20
CA LEU A 34 -10.00 -3.30 -1.55
C LEU A 34 -9.41 -4.59 -0.94
N ALA A 35 -10.13 -5.72 -1.00
CA ALA A 35 -9.66 -7.00 -0.47
C ALA A 35 -8.41 -7.53 -1.21
N ALA A 36 -8.19 -7.11 -2.46
CA ALA A 36 -6.99 -7.47 -3.23
C ALA A 36 -5.69 -6.97 -2.57
N TYR A 37 -5.75 -5.87 -1.82
CA TYR A 37 -4.59 -5.22 -1.21
C TYR A 37 -4.16 -5.85 0.12
N LEU A 38 -4.94 -6.78 0.68
CA LEU A 38 -4.71 -7.29 2.02
C LEU A 38 -3.40 -8.10 2.13
N GLY A 39 -2.71 -7.91 3.24
CA GLY A 39 -1.49 -8.63 3.60
C GLY A 39 -0.32 -7.71 3.90
N THR A 40 0.87 -8.29 3.89
CA THR A 40 2.12 -7.59 4.22
C THR A 40 2.91 -7.29 2.96
N TRP A 41 3.36 -6.05 2.88
CA TRP A 41 4.09 -5.48 1.76
C TRP A 41 5.39 -4.87 2.27
N GLN A 42 6.43 -4.93 1.45
CA GLN A 42 7.76 -4.47 1.82
C GLN A 42 8.31 -3.56 0.73
N SER A 43 8.80 -2.37 1.11
CA SER A 43 9.44 -1.45 0.18
C SER A 43 10.81 -1.95 -0.23
N ALA A 44 11.37 -1.34 -1.28
CA ALA A 44 12.80 -1.43 -1.51
C ALA A 44 13.58 -0.94 -0.27
N CYS A 45 14.82 -1.40 -0.15
CA CYS A 45 15.75 -0.85 0.81
C CYS A 45 16.15 0.57 0.38
N ASP A 46 16.10 1.51 1.32
CA ASP A 46 16.66 2.84 1.18
C ASP A 46 17.73 3.04 2.26
N ASN A 47 18.98 2.80 1.87
CA ASN A 47 20.12 2.83 2.78
C ASN A 47 19.91 1.87 3.99
N HIS A 48 19.82 2.38 5.21
CA HIS A 48 19.58 1.52 6.38
C HIS A 48 18.10 1.16 6.58
N ASP A 49 17.19 1.81 5.86
CA ASP A 49 15.78 1.80 6.20
C ASP A 49 14.96 1.01 5.20
N ARG A 50 14.01 0.23 5.73
CA ARG A 50 13.02 -0.48 4.92
C ARG A 50 11.65 -0.35 5.55
N GLN A 51 10.65 -0.04 4.75
CA GLN A 51 9.29 0.06 5.22
C GLN A 51 8.56 -1.28 5.02
N LEU A 52 7.83 -1.69 6.04
CA LEU A 52 6.76 -2.67 5.96
C LEU A 52 5.41 -1.96 6.00
N LEU A 53 4.48 -2.43 5.20
CA LEU A 53 3.09 -1.98 5.22
C LEU A 53 2.19 -3.19 5.38
N VAL A 54 1.46 -3.23 6.50
CA VAL A 54 0.37 -4.21 6.68
C VAL A 54 -0.94 -3.53 6.30
N ILE A 55 -1.66 -4.16 5.38
CA ILE A 55 -2.99 -3.73 4.92
C ILE A 55 -4.01 -4.76 5.40
N ALA A 56 -4.99 -4.30 6.18
CA ALA A 56 -6.10 -5.09 6.67
C ALA A 56 -7.44 -4.41 6.34
N LEU A 57 -8.55 -5.15 6.40
CA LEU A 57 -9.88 -4.54 6.45
C LEU A 57 -10.18 -4.13 7.89
N LYS A 58 -10.86 -3.00 8.06
CA LYS A 58 -11.47 -2.68 9.35
C LYS A 58 -12.56 -3.70 9.67
N SER A 59 -12.58 -4.14 10.92
CA SER A 59 -13.59 -5.09 11.44
C SER A 59 -14.97 -4.44 11.68
N ASP A 60 -15.10 -3.14 11.45
CA ASP A 60 -16.33 -2.36 11.66
C ASP A 60 -17.37 -2.49 10.52
N GLY A 61 -17.08 -3.30 9.49
CA GLY A 61 -17.98 -3.53 8.36
C GLY A 61 -18.06 -2.36 7.36
N SER A 62 -17.26 -1.30 7.55
CA SER A 62 -17.27 -0.13 6.65
C SER A 62 -16.67 -0.40 5.27
N GLY A 63 -15.96 -1.52 5.09
CA GLY A 63 -15.18 -1.81 3.90
C GLY A 63 -13.90 -0.98 3.77
N SER A 64 -13.58 -0.15 4.77
CA SER A 64 -12.35 0.64 4.82
C SER A 64 -11.13 -0.22 5.16
N LEU A 65 -9.97 0.24 4.73
CA LEU A 65 -8.70 -0.36 5.09
C LEU A 65 -8.16 0.20 6.41
N GLU A 66 -7.44 -0.64 7.12
CA GLU A 66 -6.51 -0.26 8.17
C GLU A 66 -5.10 -0.47 7.62
N LEU A 67 -4.30 0.61 7.62
CA LEU A 67 -2.95 0.66 7.09
C LEU A 67 -1.99 0.87 8.26
N THR A 68 -1.05 -0.06 8.45
CA THR A 68 -0.05 -0.01 9.51
C THR A 68 1.34 0.02 8.88
N PRO A 69 1.90 1.21 8.59
CA PRO A 69 3.28 1.34 8.17
C PRO A 69 4.21 1.13 9.37
N THR A 70 5.35 0.48 9.13
CA THR A 70 6.42 0.29 10.11
C THR A 70 7.75 0.46 9.40
N GLY A 71 8.63 1.31 9.93
CA GLY A 71 10.00 1.42 9.46
C GLY A 71 10.90 0.46 10.21
N GLU A 72 11.78 -0.23 9.52
CA GLU A 72 12.86 -1.02 10.13
C GLU A 72 14.19 -0.41 9.72
N THR A 73 14.98 0.03 10.70
CA THR A 73 16.37 0.45 10.49
C THR A 73 17.29 -0.74 10.75
N TYR A 74 18.01 -1.15 9.72
CA TYR A 74 18.99 -2.23 9.73
C TYR A 74 20.38 -1.69 10.01
N PHE A 75 21.22 -2.51 10.63
CA PHE A 75 22.60 -2.12 10.91
C PHE A 75 23.38 -1.78 9.63
N LYS A 76 23.16 -2.50 8.52
CA LYS A 76 23.85 -2.26 7.24
C LYS A 76 22.99 -1.48 6.25
N ALA A 77 23.66 -0.69 5.40
CA ALA A 77 23.08 0.20 4.39
C ALA A 77 22.45 -0.52 3.17
N ASP A 78 22.50 -1.84 3.12
CA ASP A 78 21.80 -2.67 2.14
C ASP A 78 20.57 -3.36 2.77
N CYS A 79 20.17 -2.90 3.96
CA CYS A 79 19.14 -3.47 4.80
C CYS A 79 19.38 -4.95 5.11
N THR A 80 20.64 -5.34 5.32
CA THR A 80 21.02 -6.66 5.83
C THR A 80 21.54 -6.58 7.27
N GLY A 81 21.71 -7.74 7.90
CA GLY A 81 22.07 -7.82 9.31
C GLY A 81 20.89 -7.58 10.25
N PRO A 82 21.13 -7.30 11.54
CA PRO A 82 20.07 -7.13 12.51
C PRO A 82 19.32 -5.80 12.32
N VAL A 83 18.03 -5.81 12.58
CA VAL A 83 17.24 -4.60 12.80
C VAL A 83 17.68 -3.99 14.15
N VAL A 84 18.10 -2.74 14.12
CA VAL A 84 18.60 -2.00 15.30
C VAL A 84 17.56 -1.01 15.85
N ALA A 85 16.61 -0.58 15.01
CA ALA A 85 15.48 0.22 15.44
C ALA A 85 14.22 -0.07 14.60
N THR A 86 13.06 0.17 15.20
CA THR A 86 11.75 0.08 14.57
C THR A 86 10.98 1.37 14.80
N ASP A 87 10.49 1.93 13.70
CA ASP A 87 9.72 3.17 13.65
C ASP A 87 8.24 2.88 13.43
N GLY A 88 7.40 3.63 14.13
CA GLY A 88 5.95 3.51 14.02
C GLY A 88 5.23 4.80 14.36
N MET A 89 3.91 4.75 14.21
CA MET A 89 3.00 5.81 14.59
C MET A 89 2.15 5.37 15.78
N SER A 90 1.82 6.30 16.68
CA SER A 90 0.94 6.02 17.82
C SER A 90 -0.53 5.79 17.45
N ALA A 91 -0.91 6.04 16.20
CA ALA A 91 -2.24 5.82 15.67
C ALA A 91 -2.18 5.13 14.30
N LYS A 92 -3.23 4.37 13.98
CA LYS A 92 -3.35 3.67 12.71
C LYS A 92 -3.97 4.55 11.64
N ILE A 93 -3.57 4.33 10.39
CA ILE A 93 -4.13 5.02 9.24
C ILE A 93 -5.37 4.23 8.77
N THR A 94 -6.46 4.94 8.49
CA THR A 94 -7.66 4.38 7.86
C THR A 94 -7.75 4.85 6.40
N GLY A 95 -7.89 3.92 5.46
CA GLY A 95 -8.13 4.21 4.05
C GLY A 95 -9.60 3.98 3.68
N LYS A 96 -10.38 5.06 3.54
CA LYS A 96 -11.78 4.96 3.12
C LYS A 96 -11.87 4.86 1.58
N PRO A 97 -12.60 3.89 0.99
CA PRO A 97 -12.76 3.80 -0.45
C PRO A 97 -13.37 5.08 -1.05
N ASP A 98 -12.81 5.55 -2.17
CA ASP A 98 -13.26 6.73 -2.92
C ASP A 98 -13.43 6.42 -4.43
N GLY A 99 -13.83 5.19 -4.74
CA GLY A 99 -13.97 4.74 -6.13
C GLY A 99 -12.61 4.54 -6.79
N THR A 100 -12.56 4.68 -8.11
CA THR A 100 -11.48 4.10 -8.90
C THR A 100 -11.23 4.90 -10.18
N ALA A 101 -10.00 5.01 -10.67
CA ALA A 101 -9.69 5.65 -11.95
C ALA A 101 -8.42 5.08 -12.60
N ASP A 102 -8.30 5.21 -13.92
CA ASP A 102 -7.05 4.98 -14.61
C ASP A 102 -6.24 6.29 -14.63
N MET A 103 -5.02 6.25 -14.13
CA MET A 103 -4.19 7.44 -13.92
C MET A 103 -2.78 7.24 -14.50
N PRO A 104 -2.23 8.24 -15.21
CA PRO A 104 -0.83 8.21 -15.63
C PRO A 104 0.09 8.47 -14.43
N ILE A 105 0.80 7.45 -13.97
CA ILE A 105 1.73 7.52 -12.83
C ILE A 105 3.16 7.28 -13.32
N LYS A 106 4.08 8.17 -12.95
CA LYS A 106 5.52 7.91 -13.14
C LYS A 106 6.01 7.00 -12.02
N LEU A 107 6.44 5.79 -12.38
CA LEU A 107 6.89 4.78 -11.42
C LEU A 107 8.38 4.89 -11.06
N ALA A 108 9.12 5.76 -11.75
CA ALA A 108 10.49 6.15 -11.42
C ALA A 108 10.75 7.57 -11.95
N GLU A 109 11.72 8.28 -11.37
CA GLU A 109 12.01 9.69 -11.67
C GLU A 109 12.22 9.95 -13.17
N ASN A 110 12.94 9.06 -13.85
CA ASN A 110 13.30 9.16 -15.27
C ASN A 110 12.47 8.25 -16.20
N ALA A 111 11.36 7.69 -15.70
CA ALA A 111 10.50 6.82 -16.49
C ALA A 111 9.35 7.59 -17.17
N ALA A 112 8.84 7.04 -18.27
CA ALA A 112 7.58 7.46 -18.84
C ALA A 112 6.43 7.14 -17.86
N ALA A 113 5.36 7.95 -17.90
CA ALA A 113 4.18 7.66 -17.12
C ALA A 113 3.49 6.39 -17.64
N THR A 114 3.08 5.52 -16.71
CA THR A 114 2.33 4.30 -16.98
C THR A 114 0.90 4.51 -16.52
N ASN A 115 -0.08 4.14 -17.34
CA ASN A 115 -1.47 4.17 -16.90
C ASN A 115 -1.73 3.02 -15.92
N LEU A 116 -1.96 3.36 -14.66
CA LEU A 116 -2.32 2.43 -13.61
C LEU A 116 -3.81 2.53 -13.32
N ARG A 117 -4.45 1.38 -13.13
CA ARG A 117 -5.77 1.30 -12.50
C ARG A 117 -5.58 1.53 -11.00
N VAL A 118 -6.05 2.66 -10.51
CA VAL A 118 -5.93 3.08 -9.11
C VAL A 118 -7.29 2.95 -8.41
N ASP A 119 -7.33 2.16 -7.35
CA ASP A 119 -8.41 2.22 -6.37
C ASP A 119 -8.13 3.37 -5.42
N LYS A 120 -8.92 4.44 -5.55
CA LYS A 120 -8.74 5.66 -4.76
C LYS A 120 -9.18 5.40 -3.33
N VAL A 121 -8.40 5.93 -2.40
CA VAL A 121 -8.72 5.93 -0.97
C VAL A 121 -8.49 7.31 -0.39
N THR A 122 -9.33 7.72 0.57
CA THR A 122 -9.01 8.84 1.44
C THR A 122 -8.36 8.29 2.70
N SER A 123 -7.06 8.53 2.83
CA SER A 123 -6.26 8.11 3.98
C SER A 123 -6.40 9.14 5.09
N SER A 124 -6.72 8.69 6.30
CA SER A 124 -6.86 9.54 7.48
C SER A 124 -6.17 8.90 8.67
N VAL A 125 -5.57 9.72 9.54
CA VAL A 125 -5.02 9.26 10.82
C VAL A 125 -5.45 10.26 11.91
N PRO A 126 -5.84 9.81 13.11
CA PRO A 126 -6.02 10.70 14.25
C PRO A 126 -4.76 11.50 14.56
N ALA A 127 -4.83 12.45 15.50
CA ALA A 127 -3.62 13.10 16.00
C ALA A 127 -2.64 12.03 16.49
N TYR A 128 -1.38 12.15 16.09
CA TYR A 128 -0.41 11.07 16.20
C TYR A 128 0.98 11.60 16.52
N THR A 129 1.86 10.70 16.92
CA THR A 129 3.29 10.94 17.15
C THR A 129 4.06 9.86 16.42
N PHE A 130 5.24 10.19 15.89
CA PHE A 130 6.20 9.16 15.49
C PHE A 130 6.94 8.63 16.72
N GLN A 131 7.31 7.36 16.69
CA GLN A 131 8.05 6.71 17.76
C GLN A 131 9.11 5.81 17.15
N ARG A 132 10.30 5.79 17.75
CA ARG A 132 11.39 4.88 17.42
C ARG A 132 11.72 4.04 18.64
N SER A 133 11.84 2.73 18.46
CA SER A 133 12.09 1.76 19.52
C SER A 133 13.20 0.79 19.12
N GLY A 134 13.94 0.26 20.10
CA GLY A 134 15.06 -0.65 19.87
C GLY A 134 16.03 -0.62 21.05
N ALA A 135 16.80 -1.70 21.22
CA ALA A 135 17.70 -1.84 22.37
C ALA A 135 18.83 -0.78 22.39
N THR A 136 19.20 -0.28 21.23
CA THR A 136 20.29 0.69 21.03
C THR A 136 19.78 2.10 20.72
N VAL A 137 18.47 2.33 20.79
CA VAL A 137 17.88 3.65 20.55
C VAL A 137 18.21 4.58 21.71
N GLN A 138 18.71 5.76 21.39
CA GLN A 138 19.04 6.82 22.32
C GLN A 138 18.13 8.02 22.05
N TYR A 139 17.69 8.69 23.11
CA TYR A 139 16.91 9.91 23.01
C TYR A 139 17.81 11.09 23.38
N VAL A 140 18.16 11.91 22.40
CA VAL A 140 19.22 12.93 22.49
C VAL A 140 18.73 14.29 22.02
N LEU A 141 19.18 15.35 22.71
CA LEU A 141 18.93 16.73 22.32
C LEU A 141 20.04 17.21 21.38
N ARG A 142 19.70 17.55 20.14
CA ARG A 142 20.62 18.11 19.15
C ARG A 142 19.97 19.30 18.44
N ASP A 143 20.72 20.37 18.25
CA ASP A 143 20.23 21.62 17.64
C ASP A 143 18.94 22.15 18.30
N GLY A 144 18.80 21.96 19.62
CA GLY A 144 17.64 22.40 20.39
C GLY A 144 16.36 21.59 20.20
N LYS A 145 16.40 20.49 19.44
CA LYS A 145 15.25 19.60 19.24
C LYS A 145 15.62 18.15 19.55
N GLN A 146 14.67 17.43 20.15
CA GLN A 146 14.88 16.06 20.57
C GLN A 146 14.87 15.13 19.35
N GLN A 147 15.70 14.09 19.40
CA GLN A 147 15.84 13.09 18.35
C GLN A 147 15.96 11.69 18.96
N TRP A 148 15.40 10.69 18.29
CA TRP A 148 15.71 9.29 18.53
C TRP A 148 16.78 8.84 17.55
N CYS A 149 17.95 8.50 18.07
CA CYS A 149 19.10 8.10 17.28
C CYS A 149 19.49 6.65 17.56
N VAL A 150 20.03 5.98 16.54
CA VAL A 150 20.58 4.63 16.65
C VAL A 150 21.87 4.52 15.84
N ASN A 151 22.86 3.83 16.40
CA ASN A 151 24.10 3.53 15.68
C ASN A 151 23.83 2.52 14.56
N VAL A 152 24.36 2.82 13.38
CA VAL A 152 24.37 1.95 12.21
C VAL A 152 25.82 1.78 11.73
N ASP A 153 26.06 0.85 10.82
CA ASP A 153 27.38 0.71 10.21
C ASP A 153 27.79 2.02 9.52
N ASN A 154 28.99 2.51 9.83
CA ASN A 154 29.53 3.77 9.32
C ASN A 154 28.73 5.04 9.67
N GLY A 155 27.94 5.05 10.75
CA GLY A 155 27.30 6.29 11.19
C GLY A 155 26.17 6.12 12.20
N GLU A 156 25.19 7.01 12.09
CA GLU A 156 24.03 7.08 12.96
C GLU A 156 22.79 7.42 12.12
N SER A 157 21.66 6.80 12.44
CA SER A 157 20.34 7.17 11.90
C SER A 157 19.54 7.86 13.00
N CYS A 158 19.07 9.07 12.74
CA CYS A 158 18.29 9.86 13.68
C CYS A 158 16.93 10.26 13.09
N MET A 159 15.90 10.20 13.92
CA MET A 159 14.56 10.69 13.62
C MET A 159 14.20 11.80 14.62
N TRP A 160 13.73 12.94 14.11
CA TRP A 160 13.28 14.03 14.97
C TRP A 160 12.03 13.66 15.76
N ASP A 161 11.98 14.08 17.02
CA ASP A 161 10.73 14.16 17.77
C ASP A 161 9.97 15.42 17.33
N GLU A 162 9.01 15.21 16.43
CA GLU A 162 8.06 16.25 15.99
C GLU A 162 6.95 16.50 17.02
N GLY A 163 6.91 15.72 18.10
CA GLY A 163 5.82 15.73 19.07
C GLY A 163 4.50 15.29 18.45
N MET A 164 3.40 15.85 18.97
CA MET A 164 2.06 15.54 18.49
C MET A 164 1.77 16.28 17.19
N LEU A 165 1.53 15.52 16.14
CA LEU A 165 1.10 15.99 14.82
C LEU A 165 -0.44 16.00 14.74
N PRO A 166 -1.03 17.00 14.05
CA PRO A 166 -2.47 17.09 13.88
C PRO A 166 -3.00 15.97 12.98
N ALA A 167 -4.27 15.62 13.16
CA ALA A 167 -4.97 14.64 12.33
C ALA A 167 -5.05 15.11 10.86
N PRO A 168 -4.41 14.43 9.90
CA PRO A 168 -4.52 14.72 8.49
C PRO A 168 -5.54 13.80 7.79
N SER A 169 -6.07 14.28 6.67
CA SER A 169 -6.89 13.49 5.73
C SER A 169 -6.45 13.82 4.31
N ILE A 170 -5.93 12.83 3.60
CA ILE A 170 -5.21 13.00 2.33
C ILE A 170 -5.81 12.06 1.27
N PRO A 171 -6.21 12.57 0.09
CA PRO A 171 -6.55 11.74 -1.05
C PRO A 171 -5.33 10.97 -1.56
N GLY A 172 -5.51 9.67 -1.75
CA GLY A 172 -4.50 8.76 -2.26
C GLY A 172 -5.14 7.60 -3.02
N GLY A 173 -4.37 6.54 -3.21
CA GLY A 173 -4.85 5.34 -3.88
C GLY A 173 -3.85 4.20 -3.79
N LEU A 174 -4.33 3.02 -4.14
CA LEU A 174 -3.52 1.82 -4.27
C LEU A 174 -3.69 1.26 -5.68
N SER A 175 -2.64 0.62 -6.20
CA SER A 175 -2.68 -0.12 -7.45
C SER A 175 -1.86 -1.38 -7.33
N LEU A 176 -2.37 -2.49 -7.87
CA LEU A 176 -1.68 -3.78 -7.89
C LEU A 176 -1.30 -4.17 -9.31
N HIS A 177 -0.09 -4.69 -9.45
CA HIS A 177 0.37 -5.33 -10.67
C HIS A 177 1.17 -6.58 -10.31
N GLY A 178 0.52 -7.75 -10.32
CA GLY A 178 1.14 -8.99 -9.83
C GLY A 178 1.48 -8.89 -8.34
N ASN A 179 2.77 -9.03 -8.01
CA ASN A 179 3.28 -8.92 -6.63
C ASN A 179 3.71 -7.50 -6.25
N ASP A 180 3.54 -6.53 -7.16
CA ASP A 180 3.86 -5.14 -6.92
C ASP A 180 2.62 -4.37 -6.43
N LEU A 181 2.80 -3.63 -5.35
CA LEU A 181 1.85 -2.67 -4.81
C LEU A 181 2.42 -1.26 -4.96
N TYR A 182 1.66 -0.37 -5.57
CA TYR A 182 1.97 1.04 -5.65
C TYR A 182 0.99 1.83 -4.79
N SER A 183 1.48 2.58 -3.79
CA SER A 183 0.71 3.66 -3.18
C SER A 183 0.90 4.93 -3.98
N VAL A 184 -0.17 5.70 -4.13
CA VAL A 184 -0.14 7.01 -4.76
C VAL A 184 -0.77 8.05 -3.86
N VAL A 185 -0.27 9.28 -3.93
CA VAL A 185 -0.79 10.42 -3.17
C VAL A 185 -1.07 11.57 -4.11
N LEU A 186 -2.13 12.34 -3.83
CA LEU A 186 -2.40 13.58 -4.54
C LEU A 186 -1.36 14.64 -4.15
N ASP A 187 -0.52 15.08 -5.08
CA ASP A 187 0.35 16.24 -4.89
C ASP A 187 -0.55 17.50 -4.81
N PRO A 188 -0.67 18.16 -3.65
CA PRO A 188 -1.60 19.27 -3.47
C PRO A 188 -1.19 20.52 -4.26
N LYS A 189 0.09 20.65 -4.65
CA LYS A 189 0.58 21.78 -5.44
C LYS A 189 0.29 21.62 -6.92
N LYS A 190 0.34 20.38 -7.41
CA LYS A 190 0.16 20.06 -8.84
C LYS A 190 -1.23 19.55 -9.18
N GLY A 191 -2.01 19.09 -8.19
CA GLY A 191 -3.33 18.51 -8.40
C GLY A 191 -3.31 17.18 -9.16
N VAL A 192 -2.17 16.48 -9.16
CA VAL A 192 -1.98 15.18 -9.83
C VAL A 192 -1.54 14.12 -8.84
N TYR A 193 -1.94 12.88 -9.09
CA TYR A 193 -1.46 11.75 -8.30
C TYR A 193 -0.03 11.40 -8.71
N VAL A 194 0.83 11.19 -7.72
CA VAL A 194 2.21 10.77 -7.89
C VAL A 194 2.45 9.47 -7.12
N LEU A 195 3.45 8.69 -7.55
CA LEU A 195 3.92 7.56 -6.77
C LEU A 195 4.36 8.05 -5.39
N ASP A 196 3.85 7.41 -4.35
CA ASP A 196 4.26 7.61 -2.97
C ASP A 196 5.32 6.54 -2.62
N VAL A 197 4.92 5.27 -2.57
CA VAL A 197 5.83 4.16 -2.30
C VAL A 197 5.50 2.96 -3.20
N HIS A 198 6.55 2.29 -3.67
CA HIS A 198 6.46 0.98 -4.30
C HIS A 198 6.83 -0.10 -3.28
N TYR A 199 5.96 -1.09 -3.14
CA TYR A 199 6.15 -2.27 -2.31
C TYR A 199 6.06 -3.54 -3.15
N VAL A 200 6.68 -4.60 -2.64
CA VAL A 200 6.55 -5.97 -3.13
C VAL A 200 5.92 -6.83 -2.05
N LYS A 201 5.12 -7.83 -2.44
CA LYS A 201 4.52 -8.79 -1.50
C LYS A 201 5.61 -9.53 -0.71
N LYS A 202 5.42 -9.61 0.62
CA LYS A 202 6.28 -10.40 1.53
C LYS A 202 5.77 -11.83 1.69
#